data_AF-A0A376ZVH2-F1
#
_entry.id   AF-A0A376ZVH2-F1
#
_cell.length_a   1.000
_cell.length_b   1.000
_cell.length_c   1.000
_cell.angle_alpha   90.00
_cell.angle_beta   90.00
_cell.angle_gamma   90.00
#
_symmetry.space_group_name_H-M   'P 1'
#
loop_
_entity.id
_entity.type
_entity.pdbx_description
1 polymer ?
#
loop_
_entity_poly.entity_id
_entity_poly.type
_entity_poly.pdbx_seq_one_letter_code
_entity_poly.pdbx_strand_id
1 'polypeptide(L)' 'MWKPLRDENRLSILKIYGYTCDRLVREEERQNITSISRSQAWKLEREGNSRHVKLLERNPVDGY' A
#
# COMPACT_ATOMS: atom_id res chain seq x y z
N MET A 1 11.87 10.16 8.12
CA MET A 1 12.26 9.43 6.90
C MET A 1 11.65 8.03 6.99
N TRP A 2 10.62 7.72 6.19
CA TRP A 2 10.06 6.37 6.14
C TRP A 2 11.10 5.44 5.49
N LYS A 3 11.34 4.28 6.10
CA LYS A 3 12.19 3.25 5.52
C LYS A 3 11.29 2.08 5.14
N PRO A 4 11.34 1.59 3.89
CA PRO A 4 10.59 0.39 3.52
C PRO A 4 11.00 -0.76 4.43
N LEU A 5 10.01 -1.51 4.93
CA LEU A 5 10.27 -2.77 5.61
C LEU A 5 10.91 -3.71 4.60
N ARG A 6 12.02 -4.36 4.97
CA ARG A 6 12.61 -5.45 4.19
C ARG A 6 11.55 -6.53 3.93
N ASP A 7 11.63 -7.19 2.78
CA ASP A 7 10.60 -8.13 2.32
C ASP A 7 10.31 -9.25 3.35
N GLU A 8 11.33 -9.69 4.08
CA GLU A 8 11.21 -10.65 5.19
C GLU A 8 10.28 -10.17 6.32
N ASN A 9 10.34 -8.87 6.66
CA ASN A 9 9.48 -8.25 7.66
C ASN A 9 8.05 -8.09 7.14
N ARG A 10 7.88 -7.86 5.84
CA ARG A 10 6.56 -7.75 5.20
C ARG A 10 5.85 -9.10 5.21
N LEU A 11 6.54 -10.16 4.80
CA LEU A 11 5.99 -11.52 4.74
C LEU A 11 5.63 -12.08 6.12
N SER A 12 6.45 -11.82 7.14
CA SER A 12 6.15 -12.22 8.52
C SER A 12 4.89 -11.54 9.06
N ILE A 13 4.70 -10.24 8.79
CA ILE A 13 3.47 -9.53 9.14
C ILE A 13 2.27 -10.13 8.40
N LEU A 14 2.38 -10.34 7.08
CA LEU A 14 1.30 -10.93 6.28
C LEU A 14 0.88 -12.30 6.82
N LYS A 15 1.86 -13.14 7.20
CA LYS A 15 1.62 -14.47 7.78
C LYS A 15 0.86 -14.42 9.11
N ILE A 16 1.11 -13.42 9.95
CA ILE A 16 0.36 -13.21 11.21
C ILE A 16 -1.12 -12.97 10.92
N TYR A 17 -1.44 -12.26 9.84
CA TYR A 17 -2.81 -11.99 9.40
C TYR A 17 -3.40 -13.07 8.48
N GLY A 18 -2.70 -14.20 8.29
CA GLY A 18 -3.17 -15.33 7.47
C GLY A 18 -2.96 -15.16 5.96
N TYR A 19 -2.19 -14.17 5.52
CA TYR A 19 -1.84 -13.97 4.12
C TYR A 19 -0.49 -14.59 3.79
N THR A 20 -0.39 -15.29 2.67
CA THR A 20 0.84 -15.97 2.22
C THR A 20 1.72 -15.12 1.32
N CYS A 21 1.13 -14.11 0.66
CA CYS A 21 1.82 -13.18 -0.24
C CYS A 21 1.09 -11.84 -0.30
N ASP A 22 1.76 -10.83 -0.86
CA ASP A 22 1.10 -9.57 -1.24
C ASP A 22 0.01 -9.87 -2.29
N ARG A 23 -1.19 -9.30 -2.11
CA ARG A 23 -2.28 -9.39 -3.11
C ARG A 23 -2.66 -8.01 -3.63
N LEU A 24 -3.20 -7.98 -4.85
CA LEU A 24 -3.89 -6.81 -5.38
C LEU A 24 -5.26 -6.70 -4.70
N VAL A 25 -5.54 -5.51 -4.19
CA VAL A 25 -6.75 -5.18 -3.44
C VAL A 25 -7.55 -4.14 -4.21
N ARG A 26 -8.86 -4.31 -4.33
CA ARG A 26 -9.75 -3.31 -4.95
C ARG A 26 -9.88 -2.07 -4.07
N GLU A 27 -10.24 -0.92 -4.64
CA GLU A 27 -10.34 0.33 -3.89
C GLU A 27 -11.29 0.25 -2.68
N GLU A 28 -12.44 -0.43 -2.84
CA GLU A 28 -13.41 -0.64 -1.77
C GLU A 28 -12.76 -1.35 -0.57
N GLU A 29 -12.08 -2.46 -0.82
CA GLU A 29 -11.39 -3.22 0.22
C GLU A 29 -10.19 -2.45 0.79
N ARG A 30 -9.46 -1.71 -0.06
CA ARG A 30 -8.36 -0.85 0.40
C ARG A 30 -8.87 0.22 1.37
N GLN A 31 -9.97 0.87 1.02
CA GLN A 31 -10.61 1.89 1.85
C GLN A 31 -11.12 1.30 3.16
N ASN A 32 -11.66 0.08 3.16
CA ASN A 32 -12.06 -0.61 4.38
C ASN A 32 -10.87 -0.89 5.31
N ILE A 33 -9.73 -1.31 4.75
CA ILE A 33 -8.51 -1.58 5.53
C ILE A 33 -7.89 -0.30 6.09
N THR A 34 -7.77 0.74 5.25
CA THR A 34 -7.01 1.94 5.59
C THR A 34 -7.86 3.07 6.14
N SER A 35 -9.19 2.96 6.07
CA SER A 35 -10.18 4.01 6.38
C SER A 35 -9.98 5.32 5.61
N ILE A 36 -9.19 5.30 4.53
CA ILE A 36 -8.79 6.48 3.76
C ILE A 36 -9.19 6.24 2.30
N SER A 37 -9.81 7.23 1.66
CA SER A 37 -10.14 7.21 0.23
C SER A 37 -8.93 7.49 -0.67
N ARG A 38 -8.98 7.08 -1.94
CA ARG A 38 -7.86 7.28 -2.89
C ARG A 38 -7.46 8.75 -3.02
N SER A 39 -8.45 9.64 -3.06
CA SER A 39 -8.22 11.08 -3.16
C SER A 39 -7.55 11.65 -1.91
N GLN A 40 -7.91 11.16 -0.73
CA GLN A 40 -7.24 11.54 0.53
C GLN A 40 -5.81 11.00 0.59
N ALA A 41 -5.59 9.75 0.18
CA ALA A 41 -4.24 9.17 0.09
C ALA A 41 -3.34 10.00 -0.84
N TRP A 42 -3.83 10.38 -2.02
CA TRP A 42 -3.10 11.24 -2.95
C TRP A 42 -2.77 12.62 -2.38
N LYS A 43 -3.71 13.23 -1.64
CA LYS A 43 -3.47 14.49 -0.95
C LYS A 43 -2.37 14.35 0.12
N LEU A 44 -2.42 13.28 0.92
CA LEU A 44 -1.41 12.98 1.94
C LEU A 44 -0.03 12.70 1.34
N GLU A 45 0.03 12.03 0.18
CA GLU A 45 1.28 11.83 -0.57
C GLU A 45 1.91 13.14 -1.01
N ARG A 46 1.10 14.08 -1.52
CA ARG A 46 1.56 15.41 -1.92
C ARG A 46 1.99 16.29 -0.75
N GLU A 47 1.33 16.13 0.39
CA GLU A 47 1.67 16.83 1.63
C GLU A 47 2.89 16.21 2.33
N GLY A 48 3.51 15.17 1.75
CA GLY A 48 4.68 14.49 2.32
C GLY A 48 4.36 13.63 3.54
N ASN A 49 3.08 13.39 3.81
CA ASN A 49 2.57 12.69 4.98
C ASN A 49 2.15 11.24 4.66
N SER A 50 2.81 10.63 3.68
CA SER A 50 2.61 9.28 3.15
C SER A 50 3.11 8.17 4.08
N ARG A 51 2.78 8.24 5.38
CA ARG A 51 3.05 7.12 6.31
C ARG A 51 2.15 5.91 6.07
N HIS A 52 1.11 6.06 5.26
CA HIS A 52 0.16 5.00 4.96
C HIS A 52 0.07 4.83 3.44
N VAL A 53 0.33 3.60 3.00
CA VAL A 53 -0.07 3.05 1.69
C VAL A 53 0.83 3.36 0.48
N LYS A 54 2.02 2.75 0.42
CA LYS A 54 2.52 2.21 -0.85
C LYS A 54 2.03 0.76 -0.97
N LEU A 55 0.80 0.58 -1.43
CA LEU A 55 0.31 -0.72 -1.90
C LEU A 55 0.80 -0.90 -3.33
N LEU A 56 1.85 -1.71 -3.43
CA LEU A 56 2.49 -2.25 -4.63
C LEU A 56 2.95 -1.24 -5.69
N GLU A 57 4.19 -1.44 -6.10
CA GLU A 57 4.82 -0.76 -7.21
C GLU A 57 3.95 -0.91 -8.47
N ARG A 58 3.33 0.20 -8.87
CA ARG A 58 2.79 0.38 -10.21
C ARG A 58 4.00 0.28 -11.16
N ASN A 59 4.17 -0.87 -11.82
CA ASN A 59 4.98 -0.95 -13.02
C ASN A 59 4.44 0.11 -14.01
N PRO A 60 5.27 1.04 -14.51
CA PRO A 60 4.83 1.99 -15.51
C PRO A 60 4.70 1.24 -16.83
N VAL A 61 3.47 0.92 -17.22
CA VAL A 61 3.15 0.62 -18.61
C VAL A 61 2.29 1.78 -19.11
N ASP A 62 2.95 2.92 -19.31
CA ASP A 62 2.41 4.01 -20.12
C ASP A 62 3.05 3.88 -21.51
N GLY A 63 2.23 3.64 -22.54
CA GLY A 63 2.66 3.69 -23.93
C GLY A 63 1.70 2.95 -24.86
N TYR A 64 0.71 3.70 -25.38
CA TYR A 64 -0.12 3.48 -26.58
C TYR A 64 -0.43 2.05 -27.05
#